data_AF-E6QWQ5-F1
#
_entry.id   AF-E6QWQ5-F1
#
_cell.length_a   1.000
_cell.length_b   1.000
_cell.length_c   1.000
_cell.angle_alpha   90.00
_cell.angle_beta   90.00
_cell.angle_gamma   90.00
#
_symmetry.space_group_name_H-M   'P 1'
#
loop_
_entity.id
_entity.type
_entity.pdbx_description
1 polymer ?
#
loop_
_entity_poly.entity_id
_entity_poly.type
_entity_poly.pdbx_seq_one_letter_code
_entity_poly.pdbx_strand_id
1 'polypeptide(L)'
;MSRDHSPDSERALVRAAASSPAARARLKENLIPYVVEATEEFMHKRGIPENQRDALIEVGMEPFDRVFNIYLKNMHHYNEDEGEFYQYYIWWSRQAIVAFLYPEK
;
A
#
# COMPACT_ATOMS: atom_id res chain seq x y z
N MET A 1 -1.51 -17.83 -25.29
CA MET A 1 -2.20 -17.57 -24.01
C MET A 1 -2.35 -16.06 -23.88
N SER A 2 -3.57 -15.57 -24.09
CA SER A 2 -3.89 -14.14 -23.99
C SER A 2 -3.57 -13.67 -22.58
N ARG A 3 -2.65 -12.71 -22.45
CA ARG A 3 -2.47 -11.97 -21.21
C ARG A 3 -3.72 -11.11 -21.08
N ASP A 4 -4.69 -11.58 -20.30
CA ASP A 4 -5.86 -10.81 -19.93
C ASP A 4 -5.38 -9.47 -19.33
N HIS A 5 -5.48 -8.40 -20.13
CA HIS A 5 -5.49 -7.05 -19.61
C HIS A 5 -6.86 -6.85 -18.98
N SER A 6 -7.04 -7.44 -17.80
CA SER A 6 -8.23 -7.17 -17.01
C SER A 6 -8.22 -5.67 -16.68
N PRO A 7 -9.24 -4.90 -17.08
CA PRO A 7 -9.30 -3.45 -16.85
C PRO A 7 -9.31 -3.10 -15.36
N ASP A 8 -9.56 -4.08 -14.50
CA ASP A 8 -9.52 -3.97 -13.04
C ASP A 8 -8.21 -4.48 -12.40
N SER A 9 -7.16 -4.74 -13.19
CA SER A 9 -5.84 -5.09 -12.65
C SER A 9 -5.22 -3.92 -11.85
N GLU A 10 -4.51 -4.23 -10.77
CA GLU A 10 -3.76 -3.27 -9.96
C GLU A 10 -2.85 -2.45 -10.86
N ARG A 11 -2.11 -3.09 -11.76
CA ARG A 11 -1.18 -2.40 -12.64
C ARG A 11 -1.88 -1.39 -13.54
N ALA A 12 -3.06 -1.72 -14.08
CA ALA A 12 -3.83 -0.76 -14.87
C ALA A 12 -4.29 0.42 -14.00
N LEU A 13 -4.69 0.15 -12.76
CA LEU A 13 -5.12 1.17 -11.81
C LEU A 13 -3.98 2.09 -11.35
N VAL A 14 -2.78 1.55 -11.10
CA VAL A 14 -1.56 2.29 -10.77
C VAL A 14 -1.19 3.26 -11.90
N ARG A 15 -1.22 2.78 -13.15
CA ARG A 15 -1.01 3.62 -14.34
C ARG A 15 -2.04 4.74 -14.44
N ALA A 16 -3.32 4.44 -14.22
CA ALA A 16 -4.37 5.44 -14.24
C ALA A 16 -4.24 6.47 -13.09
N ALA A 17 -3.83 6.02 -11.91
CA ALA A 17 -3.63 6.87 -10.72
C ALA A 17 -2.48 7.88 -10.86
N ALA A 18 -1.57 7.66 -11.82
CA ALA A 18 -0.52 8.63 -12.15
C ALA A 18 -1.09 9.94 -12.70
N SER A 19 -2.21 9.89 -13.44
CA SER A 19 -2.82 11.06 -14.09
C SER A 19 -4.25 11.37 -13.66
N SER A 20 -4.91 10.50 -12.91
CA SER A 20 -6.30 10.67 -12.46
C SER A 20 -6.44 10.65 -10.94
N PRO A 21 -6.87 11.75 -10.30
CA PRO A 21 -7.16 11.78 -8.86
C PRO A 21 -8.23 10.76 -8.45
N ALA A 22 -9.24 10.53 -9.30
CA ALA A 22 -10.27 9.54 -9.04
C ALA A 22 -9.71 8.11 -9.06
N ALA A 23 -8.83 7.79 -10.02
CA ALA A 23 -8.15 6.50 -10.05
C ALA A 23 -7.20 6.33 -8.86
N ARG A 24 -6.56 7.41 -8.40
CA ARG A 24 -5.72 7.40 -7.20
C ARG A 24 -6.52 7.13 -5.93
N ALA A 25 -7.70 7.74 -5.79
CA ALA A 25 -8.61 7.45 -4.69
C ALA A 25 -9.05 5.97 -4.71
N ARG A 26 -9.43 5.45 -5.88
CA ARG A 26 -9.80 4.03 -6.05
C ARG A 26 -8.63 3.09 -5.74
N LEU A 27 -7.40 3.45 -6.12
CA LEU A 27 -6.19 2.69 -5.78
C LEU A 27 -5.99 2.62 -4.26
N LYS A 28 -6.17 3.76 -3.58
CA LYS A 28 -6.10 3.85 -2.12
C LYS A 28 -7.16 2.97 -1.46
N GLU A 29 -8.39 2.99 -1.94
CA GLU A 29 -9.48 2.13 -1.45
C GLU A 29 -9.18 0.65 -1.63
N ASN A 30 -8.70 0.25 -2.82
CA ASN A 30 -8.35 -1.13 -3.11
C ASN A 30 -7.16 -1.64 -2.26
N LEU A 31 -6.31 -0.74 -1.77
CA LEU A 31 -5.15 -1.07 -0.94
C LEU A 31 -5.51 -1.34 0.52
N ILE A 32 -6.63 -0.79 1.02
CA ILE A 32 -7.04 -0.90 2.43
C ILE A 32 -7.05 -2.35 2.92
N PRO A 33 -7.69 -3.32 2.23
CA PRO A 33 -7.74 -4.71 2.72
C PRO A 33 -6.35 -5.33 2.93
N TYR A 34 -5.40 -5.03 2.03
CA TYR A 34 -4.02 -5.53 2.13
C TYR A 34 -3.28 -4.92 3.32
N VAL A 35 -3.50 -3.64 3.60
CA VAL A 35 -2.91 -2.96 4.76
C VAL A 35 -3.52 -3.49 6.06
N VAL A 36 -4.84 -3.74 6.08
CA VAL A 36 -5.51 -4.39 7.20
C VAL A 36 -4.88 -5.75 7.50
N GLU A 37 -4.82 -6.64 6.51
CA GLU A 37 -4.25 -7.98 6.66
C GLU A 37 -2.79 -7.92 7.14
N ALA A 38 -1.96 -7.08 6.50
CA ALA A 38 -0.56 -6.93 6.88
C ALA A 38 -0.37 -6.34 8.28
N THR A 39 -1.27 -5.47 8.73
CA THR A 39 -1.25 -4.87 10.07
C THR A 39 -1.64 -5.91 11.12
N GLU A 40 -2.71 -6.66 10.89
CA GLU A 40 -3.17 -7.72 11.79
C GLU A 40 -2.10 -8.82 11.93
N GLU A 41 -1.48 -9.24 10.83
CA GLU A 41 -0.37 -10.20 10.85
C GLU A 41 0.82 -9.67 11.68
N PHE A 42 1.16 -8.39 11.50
CA PHE A 42 2.23 -7.74 12.26
C PHE A 42 1.90 -7.65 13.75
N MET A 43 0.69 -7.25 14.11
CA MET A 43 0.21 -7.18 15.48
C MET A 43 0.28 -8.54 16.17
N HIS A 44 -0.22 -9.59 15.51
CA HIS A 44 -0.19 -10.95 16.03
C HIS A 44 1.25 -11.41 16.30
N LYS A 45 2.16 -11.21 15.33
CA LYS A 45 3.58 -11.58 15.47
C LYS A 45 4.32 -10.81 16.58
N ARG A 46 3.87 -9.60 16.90
CA ARG A 46 4.50 -8.72 17.89
C ARG A 46 3.81 -8.71 19.25
N GLY A 47 2.68 -9.42 19.40
CA GLY A 47 1.88 -9.40 20.62
C GLY A 47 1.27 -8.04 20.91
N ILE A 48 0.91 -7.28 19.88
CA ILE A 48 0.29 -5.95 20.03
C ILE A 48 -1.20 -6.14 20.37
N PRO A 49 -1.72 -5.46 21.40
CA PRO A 49 -3.13 -5.50 21.77
C PRO A 49 -4.09 -5.10 20.64
N GLU A 50 -5.22 -5.81 20.52
CA GLU A 50 -6.24 -5.57 19.48
C GLU A 50 -6.86 -4.17 19.53
N ASN A 51 -6.90 -3.53 20.71
CA ASN A 51 -7.45 -2.17 20.84
C ASN A 51 -6.64 -1.10 20.10
N GLN A 52 -5.44 -1.42 19.61
CA GLN A 52 -4.62 -0.53 18.78
C GLN A 52 -4.86 -0.72 17.27
N ARG A 53 -5.64 -1.72 16.86
CA ARG A 53 -5.82 -2.15 15.48
C ARG A 53 -6.15 -0.99 14.53
N ASP A 54 -7.22 -0.26 14.83
CA ASP A 54 -7.72 0.77 13.91
C ASP A 54 -6.74 1.95 13.80
N ALA A 55 -6.09 2.33 14.90
CA ALA A 55 -5.04 3.36 14.89
C ALA A 55 -3.83 2.94 14.05
N LEU A 56 -3.41 1.67 14.13
CA LEU A 56 -2.28 1.17 13.34
C LEU A 56 -2.63 1.05 11.85
N ILE A 57 -3.86 0.70 11.51
CA ILE A 57 -4.34 0.73 10.12
C ILE A 57 -4.31 2.16 9.57
N GLU A 58 -4.79 3.13 10.34
CA GLU A 58 -4.76 4.55 9.96
C GLU A 58 -3.32 5.04 9.71
N VAL A 59 -2.40 4.77 10.65
CA VAL A 59 -0.97 5.07 10.51
C VAL A 59 -0.36 4.37 9.28
N GLY A 60 -0.73 3.12 9.04
CA GLY A 60 -0.27 2.35 7.88
C GLY A 60 -0.76 2.90 6.54
N MET A 61 -1.88 3.65 6.54
CA MET A 61 -2.45 4.30 5.35
C MET A 61 -2.01 5.75 5.16
N GLU A 62 -1.51 6.42 6.20
CA GLU A 62 -1.03 7.80 6.16
C GLU A 62 0.01 8.08 5.05
N PRO A 63 1.02 7.22 4.81
CA PRO A 63 2.07 7.54 3.85
C PRO A 63 1.67 7.35 2.38
N PHE A 64 0.42 7.02 2.06
CA PHE A 64 -0.06 6.68 0.71
C PHE A 64 0.45 7.62 -0.38
N ASP A 65 0.11 8.91 -0.32
CA ASP A 65 0.45 9.84 -1.39
C ASP A 65 1.96 10.04 -1.54
N ARG A 66 2.69 10.04 -0.42
CA ARG A 66 4.16 10.15 -0.43
C ARG A 66 4.79 8.93 -1.10
N VAL A 67 4.39 7.73 -0.70
CA VAL A 67 4.93 6.47 -1.21
C VAL A 67 4.58 6.27 -2.68
N PHE A 68 3.34 6.57 -3.06
CA PHE A 68 2.90 6.51 -4.45
C PHE A 68 3.72 7.45 -5.34
N ASN A 69 3.97 8.68 -4.91
CA ASN A 69 4.81 9.62 -5.67
C ASN A 69 6.28 9.16 -5.78
N ILE A 70 6.83 8.53 -4.74
CA ILE A 70 8.18 7.94 -4.79
C ILE A 70 8.20 6.78 -5.79
N TYR A 71 7.20 5.92 -5.72
CA TYR A 71 7.02 4.78 -6.59
C TYR A 71 6.99 5.22 -8.07
N LEU A 72 6.19 6.23 -8.41
CA LEU A 72 6.13 6.80 -9.77
C LEU A 72 7.47 7.37 -10.25
N LYS A 73 8.26 7.98 -9.37
CA LYS A 73 9.58 8.56 -9.73
C LYS A 73 10.63 7.50 -10.05
N ASN A 74 10.54 6.35 -9.38
CA ASN A 74 11.50 5.25 -9.50
C ASN A 74 11.07 4.21 -10.55
N MET A 75 9.81 4.26 -10.99
CA MET A 75 9.24 3.46 -12.07
C MET A 75 9.85 3.85 -13.42
N HIS A 76 11.03 3.32 -13.72
CA HIS A 76 11.74 3.61 -14.98
C HIS A 76 11.24 2.79 -16.18
N HIS A 77 10.40 1.76 -15.99
CA HIS A 77 10.05 0.86 -17.09
C HIS A 77 8.61 0.34 -17.05
N TYR A 78 7.98 0.31 -18.22
CA TYR A 78 6.62 -0.18 -18.52
C TYR A 78 6.34 -1.67 -18.20
N ASN A 79 7.24 -2.36 -17.50
CA ASN A 79 7.22 -3.81 -17.20
C ASN A 79 6.91 -4.11 -15.73
N GLU A 80 6.13 -3.25 -15.11
CA GLU A 80 5.56 -3.46 -13.79
C GLU A 80 4.78 -4.79 -13.74
N ASP A 81 5.08 -5.61 -12.74
CA ASP A 81 4.38 -6.87 -12.50
C ASP A 81 3.08 -6.61 -11.72
N GLU A 82 2.08 -7.48 -11.90
CA GLU A 82 0.86 -7.42 -11.10
C GLU A 82 1.21 -7.72 -9.63
N GLY A 83 0.72 -6.92 -8.66
CA GLY A 83 1.07 -7.08 -7.24
C GLY A 83 2.21 -6.18 -6.76
N GLU A 84 3.00 -5.60 -7.67
CA GLU A 84 4.28 -4.97 -7.31
C GLU A 84 4.10 -3.71 -6.45
N PHE A 85 3.15 -2.84 -6.78
CA PHE A 85 2.92 -1.63 -6.01
C PHE A 85 2.36 -1.95 -4.63
N TYR A 86 1.45 -2.92 -4.52
CA TYR A 86 0.91 -3.34 -3.21
C TYR A 86 2.02 -3.90 -2.31
N GLN A 87 2.88 -4.78 -2.81
CA GLN A 87 4.00 -5.31 -2.03
C GLN A 87 4.95 -4.19 -1.57
N TYR A 88 5.28 -3.27 -2.49
CA TYR A 88 6.09 -2.10 -2.18
C TYR A 88 5.43 -1.24 -1.10
N TYR A 89 4.12 -1.00 -1.19
CA TYR A 89 3.39 -0.18 -0.24
C TYR A 89 3.31 -0.82 1.14
N ILE A 90 3.06 -2.14 1.23
CA ILE A 90 2.99 -2.85 2.51
C ILE A 90 4.31 -2.74 3.28
N TRP A 91 5.45 -2.74 2.58
CA TRP A 91 6.74 -2.50 3.24
C TRP A 91 6.79 -1.12 3.92
N TRP A 92 6.36 -0.06 3.22
CA TRP A 92 6.33 1.31 3.76
C TRP A 92 5.31 1.48 4.89
N SER A 93 4.13 0.86 4.76
CA SER A 93 3.10 0.83 5.79
C SER A 93 3.65 0.25 7.10
N ARG A 94 4.40 -0.85 7.02
CA ARG A 94 5.10 -1.43 8.18
C ARG A 94 6.14 -0.48 8.80
N GLN A 95 6.88 0.28 7.98
CA GLN A 95 7.83 1.27 8.52
C GLN A 95 7.11 2.39 9.29
N ALA A 96 5.98 2.88 8.77
CA ALA A 96 5.17 3.90 9.43
C ALA A 96 4.65 3.39 10.80
N ILE A 97 4.11 2.17 10.83
CA ILE A 97 3.65 1.52 12.06
C ILE A 97 4.80 1.35 13.07
N VAL A 98 5.97 0.90 12.64
CA VAL A 98 7.14 0.75 13.51
C VAL A 98 7.58 2.11 14.09
N ALA A 99 7.64 3.15 13.27
CA ALA A 99 8.00 4.49 13.72
C ALA A 99 6.99 5.06 14.73
N PHE A 100 5.70 4.80 14.54
CA PHE A 100 4.64 5.19 15.46
C PHE A 100 4.75 4.48 16.82
N LEU A 101 5.02 3.17 16.81
CA LEU A 101 5.14 2.37 18.04
C LEU A 101 6.44 2.62 18.80
N TYR A 102 7.52 2.99 18.09
CA TYR A 102 8.87 3.13 18.65
C TYR A 102 9.56 4.42 18.16
N PRO A 103 9.11 5.61 18.59
CA PRO A 103 9.59 6.89 18.07
C PRO A 103 11.04 7.26 18.48
N GLU A 104 11.66 6.53 19.41
CA GLU A 104 12.97 6.85 20.00
C GLU A 104 14.14 6.03 19.40
N LYS A 105 14.00 5.53 18.16
CA LYS A 105 15.07 4.81 17.44
C LYS A 105 15.56 5.55 16.21
#